data_AF-A0A1V3NLK5-F1
#
_entry.id   AF-A0A1V3NLK5-F1
#
_cell.length_a   1.000
_cell.length_b   1.000
_cell.length_c   1.000
_cell.angle_alpha   90.00
_cell.angle_beta   90.00
_cell.angle_gamma   90.00
#
_symmetry.space_group_name_H-M   'P 1'
#
loop_
_entity.id
_entity.type
_entity.pdbx_description
1 polymer ?
#
loop_
_entity_poly.entity_id
_entity_poly.type
_entity_poly.pdbx_seq_one_letter_code
_entity_poly.pdbx_strand_id
1 'polypeptide(L)' 'MELAQANGVSLDQAVAQVQRRTGGRVLSAETRMENGEPVHHIRVLTDNNRVRTIRVHGHTGEWL' A
#
# COMPACT_ATOMS: atom_id res chain seq x y z
N MET A 1 -5.37 15.32 16.67
CA MET A 1 -5.41 15.14 15.21
C MET A 1 -3.95 14.99 14.78
N GLU A 2 -3.52 13.77 14.45
CA GLU A 2 -2.11 13.49 14.15
C GLU A 2 -1.77 13.91 12.72
N LEU A 3 -0.62 14.57 12.58
CA LEU A 3 -0.16 15.35 11.44
C LEU A 3 0.27 14.44 10.27
N ALA A 4 -0.66 13.95 9.46
CA ALA A 4 -0.32 13.37 8.16
C ALA A 4 -0.36 14.47 7.08
N GLN A 5 0.61 15.37 7.13
CA GLN A 5 0.90 16.33 6.05
C GLN A 5 2.34 16.08 5.58
N ALA A 6 2.59 14.89 5.06
CA ALA A 6 3.69 14.67 4.12
C ALA A 6 3.01 14.54 2.75
N ASN A 7 3.52 15.23 1.73
CA ASN A 7 2.93 15.38 0.39
C ASN A 7 2.85 14.06 -0.43
N GLY A 8 2.46 12.96 0.19
CA GLY A 8 2.42 11.62 -0.37
C GLY A 8 1.13 10.87 -0.07
N VAL A 9 1.03 9.68 -0.63
CA VAL A 9 -0.10 8.77 -0.44
C VAL A 9 0.01 8.11 0.93
N SER A 10 -1.05 8.20 1.74
CA SER A 10 -1.12 7.52 3.04
C SER A 10 -1.31 6.01 2.88
N LEU A 11 -0.98 5.25 3.93
CA LEU A 11 -1.11 3.78 3.92
C LEU A 11 -2.56 3.34 3.63
N ASP A 12 -3.54 4.02 4.22
CA ASP A 12 -4.98 3.78 3.99
C ASP A 12 -5.40 4.04 2.53
N GLN A 13 -4.90 5.11 1.91
CA GLN A 13 -5.17 5.41 0.51
C GLN A 13 -4.56 4.35 -0.41
N ALA A 14 -3.32 3.94 -0.15
CA ALA A 14 -2.67 2.87 -0.89
C ALA A 14 -3.42 1.54 -0.73
N VAL A 15 -3.88 1.21 0.47
CA VAL A 15 -4.73 0.04 0.75
C VAL A 15 -6.02 0.08 -0.05
N ALA A 16 -6.74 1.21 -0.04
CA ALA A 16 -7.97 1.38 -0.81
C ALA A 16 -7.74 1.22 -2.32
N GLN A 17 -6.64 1.77 -2.84
CA GLN A 17 -6.27 1.65 -4.25
C GLN A 17 -5.95 0.19 -4.63
N VAL A 18 -5.18 -0.50 -3.79
CA VAL A 18 -4.83 -1.91 -3.97
C VAL A 18 -6.07 -2.80 -3.90
N GLN A 19 -6.94 -2.59 -2.92
CA GLN A 19 -8.18 -3.35 -2.80
C GLN A 19 -9.10 -3.16 -4.02
N ARG A 20 -9.26 -1.92 -4.50
CA ARG A 20 -10.06 -1.62 -5.70
C ARG A 20 -9.50 -2.24 -6.98
N ARG A 21 -8.18 -2.23 -7.15
CA ARG A 21 -7.52 -2.78 -8.36
C ARG A 21 -7.45 -4.31 -8.35
N THR A 22 -7.19 -4.92 -7.20
CA THR A 22 -7.02 -6.37 -7.09
C THR A 22 -8.34 -7.12 -6.90
N GLY A 23 -9.36 -6.46 -6.35
CA GLY A 23 -10.60 -7.11 -5.90
C GLY A 23 -10.41 -8.01 -4.67
N GLY A 24 -9.17 -8.16 -4.19
CA GLY A 24 -8.82 -9.09 -3.11
C GLY A 24 -8.96 -8.51 -1.72
N ARG A 25 -8.82 -9.36 -0.71
CA ARG A 25 -8.85 -8.97 0.70
C ARG A 25 -7.46 -8.57 1.17
N VAL A 26 -7.32 -7.36 1.70
CA VAL A 26 -6.07 -6.92 2.33
C VAL A 26 -5.90 -7.65 3.67
N LEU A 27 -4.74 -8.29 3.85
CA LEU A 27 -4.37 -9.03 5.05
C LEU A 27 -3.50 -8.20 5.99
N SER A 28 -2.57 -7.43 5.43
CA SER A 28 -1.68 -6.55 6.18
C SER A 28 -1.20 -5.42 5.29
N ALA A 29 -0.92 -4.27 5.88
CA ALA A 29 -0.37 -3.12 5.20
C ALA A 29 0.61 -2.42 6.13
N GLU A 30 1.80 -2.09 5.62
CA GLU A 30 2.83 -1.41 6.39
C GLU A 30 3.61 -0.45 5.50
N THR A 31 4.07 0.67 6.05
CA THR A 31 4.97 1.61 5.39
C THR A 31 6.40 1.31 5.81
N ARG A 32 7.29 1.12 4.84
CA ARG A 32 8.72 0.90 5.07
C ARG A 32 9.52 2.01 4.41
N MET A 33 10.61 2.45 5.04
CA MET A 33 11.57 3.32 4.39
C MET A 33 12.58 2.45 3.64
N GLU A 34 12.50 2.40 2.32
CA GLU A 34 13.45 1.70 1.45
C GLU A 34 14.25 2.74 0.67
N ASN A 35 15.59 2.72 0.76
CA ASN A 35 16.47 3.70 0.11
C ASN A 35 16.16 5.18 0.46
N GLY A 36 15.57 5.45 1.63
CA GLY A 36 15.16 6.79 2.05
C GLY A 36 13.79 7.20 1.52
N GLU A 37 13.11 6.33 0.78
CA GLU A 37 11.77 6.56 0.24
C GLU A 37 10.74 5.71 1.01
N PRO A 38 9.58 6.27 1.39
CA PRO A 38 8.49 5.51 1.96
C PRO A 38 7.90 4.61 0.88
N VAL A 39 7.77 3.32 1.16
CA VAL A 39 7.14 2.30 0.32
C VAL A 39 6.12 1.56 1.15
N HIS A 40 4.87 1.57 0.71
CA HIS A 40 3.78 0.82 1.31
C HIS A 40 3.78 -0.60 0.78
N HIS A 41 3.98 -1.56 1.67
CA HIS A 41 3.89 -2.98 1.38
C HIS A 41 2.51 -3.47 1.82
N ILE A 42 1.69 -3.89 0.86
CA ILE A 42 0.30 -4.29 1.08
C ILE A 42 0.16 -5.75 0.68
N ARG A 43 -0.10 -6.62 1.66
CA ARG A 43 -0.38 -8.04 1.43
C ARG A 43 -1.86 -8.22 1.13
N VAL A 44 -2.15 -8.78 -0.04
CA VAL A 44 -3.50 -9.03 -0.53
C VAL A 44 -3.70 -10.51 -0.76
N LEU A 45 -4.79 -11.05 -0.21
CA LEU A 45 -5.34 -12.35 -0.59
C LEU A 45 -6.19 -12.16 -1.84
N THR A 46 -5.71 -12.72 -2.95
CA THR A 46 -6.46 -12.78 -4.22
C THR A 46 -7.49 -13.91 -4.18
N ASP A 47 -8.50 -13.84 -5.05
CA ASP A 47 -9.58 -14.84 -5.15
C ASP A 47 -9.09 -16.27 -5.40
N ASN A 48 -7.91 -16.42 -6.00
CA ASN A 48 -7.28 -17.73 -6.20
C ASN A 48 -6.54 -18.24 -4.95
N ASN A 49 -6.91 -17.72 -3.77
CA ASN A 49 -6.33 -18.01 -2.46
C ASN A 49 -4.80 -17.80 -2.38
N ARG A 50 -4.26 -16.92 -3.24
CA ARG A 50 -2.83 -16.58 -3.26
C ARG A 50 -2.60 -15.24 -2.59
N VAL A 51 -1.58 -15.17 -1.75
CA VAL A 51 -1.12 -13.91 -1.16
C VAL A 51 -0.13 -13.24 -2.10
N ARG A 52 -0.38 -11.99 -2.44
CA ARG A 52 0.55 -11.14 -3.20
C ARG A 52 0.90 -9.93 -2.37
N THR A 53 2.17 -9.55 -2.36
CA THR A 53 2.63 -8.29 -1.79
C THR A 53 2.67 -7.26 -2.91
N ILE A 54 1.85 -6.23 -2.80
CA ILE A 54 1.84 -5.07 -3.69
C ILE A 54 2.65 -3.97 -3.03
N ARG A 55 3.61 -3.41 -3.76
CA ARG A 55 4.41 -2.28 -3.30
C ARG A 55 3.87 -1.01 -3.93
N VAL A 56 3.64 0.01 -3.11
CA VAL A 56 3.17 1.31 -3.56
C VAL A 56 4.11 2.38 -3.03
N HIS A 57 4.63 3.21 -3.93
CA HIS A 57 5.50 4.31 -3.57
C HIS A 57 4.73 5.33 -2.72
N GLY A 58 5.23 5.65 -1.54
CA GLY A 58 4.54 6.45 -0.54
C GLY A 58 4.47 7.94 -0.87
N HIS A 59 5.32 8.46 -1.75
CA HIS A 59 5.21 9.83 -2.23
C HIS A 59 4.28 9.97 -3.43
N THR A 60 4.34 9.04 -4.40
CA THR A 60 3.62 9.19 -5.68
C THR A 60 2.35 8.35 -5.79
N GLY A 61 2.20 7.32 -4.97
CA GLY A 61 1.09 6.36 -5.10
C GLY A 61 1.26 5.37 -6.25
N GLU A 62 2.44 5.34 -6.88
CA GLU A 62 2.74 4.45 -8.00
C GLU A 62 3.06 3.05 -7.52
N TRP A 63 2.69 2.04 -8.32
CA TRP A 63 2.97 0.65 -7.99
C TRP A 63 4.39 0.31 -8.45
N LEU A 64 5.15 -0.38 -7.60
CA LEU A 64 6.54 -0.79 -7.84
C LEU A 64 6.68 -2.29 -8.11
#